data_AF-A0A1I1TXJ0-F1
#
_entry.id   AF-A0A1I1TXJ0-F1
#
_cell.length_a   1.000
_cell.length_b   1.000
_cell.length_c   1.000
_cell.angle_alpha   90.00
_cell.angle_beta   90.00
_cell.angle_gamma   90.00
#
_symmetry.space_group_name_H-M   'P 1'
#
loop_
_entity.id
_entity.type
_entity.pdbx_description
1 polymer ?
#
loop_
_entity_poly.entity_id
_entity_poly.type
_entity_poly.pdbx_seq_one_letter_code
_entity_poly.pdbx_strand_id
1 'polypeptide(L)' 'MTKLKLGLLADDKPVKISVELPASLHRDLVAYAEVLARETNQPAAEPVKLIVPMLERFIATDRGFASARRRSGR' A
#
# COMPACT_ATOMS: atom_id res chain seq x y z
N MET A 1 -8.83 6.29 18.22
CA MET A 1 -9.42 6.32 16.87
C MET A 1 -8.29 6.47 15.85
N THR A 2 -7.60 5.39 15.52
CA THR A 2 -6.47 5.38 14.58
C THR A 2 -6.99 5.34 13.16
N LYS A 3 -7.01 6.49 12.49
CA LYS A 3 -7.41 6.64 11.08
C LYS A 3 -6.49 5.82 10.18
N LEU A 4 -7.05 4.98 9.30
CA LEU A 4 -6.28 4.21 8.33
C LEU A 4 -5.46 5.11 7.40
N LYS A 5 -4.27 4.62 7.02
CA LYS A 5 -3.24 5.40 6.33
C LYS A 5 -3.41 5.46 4.81
N LEU A 6 -4.48 4.93 4.21
CA LEU A 6 -4.66 4.90 2.76
C LEU A 6 -5.60 6.03 2.31
N GLY A 7 -5.26 6.68 1.19
CA GLY A 7 -6.05 7.73 0.54
C GLY A 7 -6.30 7.39 -0.93
N LEU A 8 -6.85 8.32 -1.71
CA LEU A 8 -7.15 8.13 -3.15
C LEU A 8 -5.91 7.74 -3.97
N LEU A 9 -6.09 6.82 -4.92
CA LEU A 9 -5.05 6.20 -5.75
C LEU A 9 -4.74 7.09 -6.98
N ALA A 10 -3.47 7.20 -7.37
CA ALA A 10 -3.02 7.94 -8.55
C ALA A 10 -3.03 7.08 -9.84
N ASP A 11 -3.12 7.73 -11.00
CA ASP A 11 -3.26 7.09 -12.32
C ASP A 11 -2.01 7.37 -13.18
N ASP A 12 -1.02 6.46 -13.13
CA ASP A 12 0.30 6.56 -13.81
C ASP A 12 0.54 5.38 -14.78
N LYS A 13 1.48 5.53 -15.74
CA LYS A 13 1.81 4.47 -16.72
C LYS A 13 2.30 3.19 -16.01
N PRO A 14 1.56 2.07 -16.06
CA PRO A 14 1.85 0.91 -15.22
C PRO A 14 3.02 0.08 -15.75
N VAL A 15 3.86 -0.40 -14.83
CA VAL A 15 4.87 -1.46 -15.08
C VAL A 15 4.36 -2.76 -14.46
N LYS A 16 4.27 -3.83 -15.26
CA LYS A 16 3.81 -5.13 -14.77
C LYS A 16 4.94 -5.85 -14.06
N ILE A 17 4.70 -6.22 -12.80
CA ILE A 17 5.62 -6.98 -11.96
C ILE A 17 4.87 -8.21 -11.45
N SER A 18 5.50 -9.38 -11.53
CA SER A 18 5.02 -10.61 -10.86
C SER A 18 5.71 -10.75 -9.52
N VAL A 19 4.93 -10.94 -8.45
CA VAL A 19 5.44 -11.10 -7.08
C VAL A 19 4.84 -12.35 -6.44
N GLU A 20 5.66 -13.08 -5.69
CA GLU A 20 5.20 -14.16 -4.83
C GLU A 20 5.10 -13.66 -3.39
N LEU A 21 3.99 -13.97 -2.72
CA LEU A 21 3.74 -13.53 -1.35
C LEU A 21 3.70 -14.74 -0.42
N PRO A 22 4.27 -14.66 0.79
CA PRO A 22 4.01 -15.63 1.83
C PRO A 22 2.51 -15.77 2.08
N ALA A 23 2.04 -17.00 2.30
CA ALA A 23 0.62 -17.28 2.53
C ALA A 23 0.06 -16.53 3.76
N SER A 24 0.89 -16.29 4.77
CA SER A 24 0.53 -15.46 5.93
C SER A 24 0.22 -14.03 5.52
N LEU A 25 1.09 -13.41 4.72
CA LEU A 25 0.90 -12.03 4.26
C LEU A 25 -0.35 -11.90 3.40
N HIS A 26 -0.65 -12.87 2.53
CA HIS A 26 -1.91 -12.85 1.77
C HIS A 26 -3.14 -12.86 2.70
N ARG A 27 -3.14 -13.69 3.74
CA ARG A 27 -4.24 -13.72 4.73
C ARG A 27 -4.38 -12.39 5.47
N ASP A 28 -3.26 -11.77 5.83
CA ASP A 28 -3.26 -10.47 6.50
C ASP A 28 -3.82 -9.37 5.59
N LEU A 29 -3.50 -9.41 4.28
CA LEU A 29 -4.07 -8.47 3.29
C LEU A 29 -5.58 -8.66 3.10
N VAL A 30 -6.07 -9.90 3.11
CA VAL A 30 -7.53 -10.19 3.09
C VAL A 30 -8.19 -9.59 4.33
N ALA A 31 -7.65 -9.85 5.52
CA ALA A 31 -8.19 -9.30 6.76
C ALA A 31 -8.16 -7.76 6.77
N TYR A 32 -7.09 -7.16 6.25
CA TYR A 32 -6.98 -5.72 6.12
C TYR A 32 -8.05 -5.13 5.19
N ALA A 33 -8.31 -5.77 4.03
CA ALA A 33 -9.33 -5.33 3.08
C ALA A 33 -10.72 -5.30 3.72
N GLU A 34 -11.05 -6.32 4.52
CA GLU A 34 -12.31 -6.41 5.27
C GLU A 34 -12.46 -5.31 6.31
N VAL A 35 -11.39 -5.01 7.05
CA VAL A 35 -11.41 -3.90 8.03
C VAL A 35 -11.59 -2.57 7.30
N LEU A 36 -10.84 -2.34 6.22
CA LEU A 36 -10.94 -1.12 5.43
C LEU A 36 -12.34 -0.92 4.86
N ALA A 37 -12.96 -1.96 4.31
CA ALA A 37 -14.33 -1.95 3.80
C ALA A 37 -15.35 -1.49 4.85
N ARG A 38 -15.24 -2.02 6.06
CA ARG A 38 -16.11 -1.65 7.19
C ARG A 38 -15.92 -0.19 7.60
N GLU A 39 -14.68 0.29 7.60
CA GLU A 39 -14.38 1.69 7.97
C GLU A 39 -14.83 2.70 6.91
N THR A 40 -14.73 2.36 5.62
CA THR A 40 -15.08 3.25 4.51
C THR A 40 -16.53 3.10 4.04
N ASN A 41 -17.25 2.10 4.55
CA ASN A 41 -18.57 1.68 4.08
C ASN A 41 -18.57 1.37 2.57
N GLN A 42 -17.51 0.72 2.10
CA GLN A 42 -17.32 0.29 0.71
C GLN A 42 -17.08 -1.23 0.65
N PRO A 43 -17.23 -1.87 -0.53
CA PRO A 43 -16.87 -3.27 -0.69
C PRO A 43 -15.38 -3.53 -0.39
N ALA A 44 -15.07 -4.72 0.12
CA ALA A 44 -13.69 -5.16 0.31
C ALA A 44 -12.93 -5.18 -1.02
N ALA A 45 -11.80 -4.49 -1.05
CA ALA A 45 -10.91 -4.51 -2.19
C ALA A 45 -10.23 -5.88 -2.32
N GLU A 46 -9.87 -6.27 -3.55
CA GLU A 46 -9.00 -7.41 -3.76
C GLU A 46 -7.65 -7.19 -3.04
N PRO A 47 -7.11 -8.20 -2.33
CA PRO A 47 -5.86 -8.05 -1.56
C PRO A 47 -4.70 -7.45 -2.36
N VAL A 48 -4.58 -7.82 -3.65
CA VAL A 48 -3.52 -7.33 -4.54
C VAL A 48 -3.65 -5.84 -4.83
N LYS A 49 -4.87 -5.30 -4.87
CA LYS A 49 -5.12 -3.85 -5.09
C LYS A 49 -4.67 -2.99 -3.92
N LEU A 50 -4.42 -3.58 -2.74
CA LEU A 50 -3.87 -2.87 -1.58
C LEU A 50 -2.35 -2.67 -1.67
N ILE A 51 -1.65 -3.53 -2.41
CA ILE A 51 -0.18 -3.56 -2.40
C ILE A 51 0.41 -2.24 -2.91
N VAL A 52 -0.07 -1.77 -4.06
CA VAL A 52 0.41 -0.53 -4.69
C VAL A 52 0.29 0.67 -3.74
N PRO A 53 -0.90 1.04 -3.23
CA PRO A 53 -1.01 2.21 -2.36
C PRO A 53 -0.34 2.04 -0.99
N MET A 54 -0.22 0.81 -0.48
CA MET A 54 0.56 0.56 0.73
C MET A 54 2.05 0.86 0.49
N LEU A 55 2.62 0.43 -0.63
CA LEU A 55 4.01 0.71 -0.99
C LEU A 55 4.24 2.19 -1.27
N GLU A 56 3.34 2.85 -2.00
CA GLU A 56 3.39 4.30 -2.21
C GLU A 56 3.39 5.05 -0.89
N ARG A 57 2.49 4.70 0.03
CA ARG A 57 2.40 5.33 1.34
C ARG A 57 3.65 5.07 2.18
N PHE A 58 4.20 3.86 2.13
CA PHE A 58 5.44 3.51 2.81
C PHE A 58 6.59 4.38 2.30
N ILE A 59 6.83 4.40 0.98
CA ILE A 59 7.89 5.19 0.33
C ILE A 59 7.74 6.69 0.63
N ALA A 60 6.52 7.22 0.53
CA ALA A 60 6.23 8.63 0.74
C ALA A 60 6.48 9.09 2.19
N THR A 61 6.34 8.18 3.17
CA THR A 61 6.43 8.54 4.59
C THR A 61 7.77 8.16 5.24
N ASP A 62 8.59 7.33 4.58
CA ASP A 62 9.91 6.97 5.06
C ASP A 62 10.91 8.12 4.91
N ARG A 63 11.17 8.83 6.02
CA ARG A 63 12.13 9.94 6.09
C ARG A 63 13.58 9.48 5.90
N GLY A 64 13.91 8.25 6.31
CA GLY A 64 15.23 7.66 6.14
C GLY A 64 15.51 7.46 4.66
N PHE A 65 14.56 6.84 3.95
CA PHE A 65 14.58 6.70 2.50
C PHE A 65 14.66 8.06 1.79
N ALA A 66 13.79 9.01 2.16
CA ALA A 66 13.80 10.35 1.55
C ALA A 66 15.14 11.07 1.72
N SER A 67 15.81 10.89 2.87
CA SER A 67 17.13 11.48 3.13
C SER A 67 18.25 10.79 2.35
N ALA A 68 18.21 9.46 2.24
CA ALA A 68 19.15 8.70 1.42
C ALA A 68 19.03 9.07 -0.07
N ARG A 69 17.80 9.11 -0.62
CA ARG A 69 17.53 9.48 -2.01
C ARG A 69 18.07 10.87 -2.37
N ARG A 70 17.93 11.85 -1.47
CA ARG A 70 18.50 13.20 -1.66
C ARG A 70 20.03 13.20 -1.72
N ARG A 71 20.69 12.34 -0.93
CA ARG A 71 22.15 12.21 -0.96
C ARG A 71 22.65 11.49 -2.21
N SER A 72 21.93 10.48 -2.69
CA SER A 72 22.29 9.71 -3.88
C SER A 72 22.04 10.45 -5.19
N GLY A 73 21.21 11.50 -5.19
CA GLY A 73 20.98 12.35 -6.36
C GLY A 73 21.98 13.52 -6.50
N ARG A 74 23.00 13.57 -5.65
CA ARG A 74 24.13 14.51 -5.72
C ARG A 74 25.36 13.78 -6.20
#